data_AF-A0A402AUI8-F1
#
_entry.id   AF-A0A402AUI8-F1
#
_cell.length_a   1.000
_cell.length_b   1.000
_cell.length_c   1.000
_cell.angle_alpha   90.00
_cell.angle_beta   90.00
_cell.angle_gamma   90.00
#
_symmetry.space_group_name_H-M   'P 1'
#
loop_
_entity.id
_entity.type
_entity.pdbx_description
1 polymer ?
#
loop_
_entity_poly.entity_id
_entity_poly.type
_entity_poly.pdbx_seq_one_letter_code
_entity_poly.pdbx_strand_id
1 'polypeptide(L)'
;MNVTPSTAPTSPTTTIQSRFLRACHRLPVDATPVWLMRQAGRYMEEYRALRAQHPILEIIKQPELAAEVTMQPIRAFNLDAAIIFADILPPTRRHGT
;
A
#
# COMPACT_ATOMS: atom_id res chain seq x y z
N MET A 1 -37.01 16.87 -19.75
CA MET A 1 -35.65 17.07 -19.23
C MET A 1 -35.45 16.08 -18.10
N ASN A 2 -35.05 14.84 -18.41
CA ASN A 2 -34.83 13.82 -17.38
C ASN A 2 -33.35 13.80 -17.02
N VAL A 3 -33.06 14.21 -15.80
CA VAL A 3 -31.74 14.12 -15.18
C VAL A 3 -31.40 12.65 -15.01
N THR A 4 -30.39 12.16 -15.74
CA THR A 4 -29.83 10.83 -15.53
C THR A 4 -29.03 10.86 -14.23
N PRO A 5 -29.25 9.94 -13.26
CA PRO A 5 -28.39 9.87 -12.08
C PRO A 5 -27.01 9.37 -12.51
N SER A 6 -25.99 10.15 -12.16
CA SER A 6 -24.57 9.82 -12.35
C SER A 6 -24.24 8.55 -11.56
N THR A 7 -24.14 7.42 -12.25
CA THR A 7 -23.65 6.15 -11.70
C THR A 7 -22.19 6.34 -11.26
N ALA A 8 -21.95 6.41 -9.95
CA ALA A 8 -20.61 6.25 -9.39
C ALA A 8 -20.03 4.91 -9.86
N PRO A 9 -18.72 4.79 -10.13
CA PRO A 9 -18.12 3.50 -10.47
C PRO A 9 -18.07 2.61 -9.21
N THR A 10 -19.15 1.86 -8.98
CA THR A 10 -19.13 0.62 -8.22
C THR A 10 -18.41 -0.45 -9.03
N SER A 11 -17.27 -0.91 -8.56
CA SER A 11 -16.77 -2.27 -8.87
C SER A 11 -15.88 -2.80 -7.75
N PRO A 12 -16.42 -3.45 -6.72
CA PRO A 12 -15.64 -4.20 -5.75
C PRO A 12 -15.53 -5.67 -6.18
N THR A 13 -14.95 -5.99 -7.35
CA THR A 13 -14.84 -7.41 -7.78
C THR A 13 -13.75 -7.67 -8.81
N THR A 14 -12.45 -7.59 -8.45
CA THR A 14 -11.40 -8.22 -9.26
C THR A 14 -10.13 -8.58 -8.47
N THR A 15 -10.23 -8.96 -7.20
CA THR A 15 -9.00 -9.25 -6.42
C THR A 15 -8.31 -10.55 -6.88
N ILE A 16 -9.06 -11.55 -7.37
CA ILE A 16 -8.50 -12.85 -7.82
C ILE A 16 -7.65 -12.75 -9.11
N GLN A 17 -7.68 -11.63 -9.84
CA GLN A 17 -6.95 -11.51 -11.11
C GLN A 17 -5.49 -11.06 -10.97
N SER A 18 -5.02 -10.63 -9.80
CA SER A 18 -3.62 -10.17 -9.71
C SER A 18 -2.64 -11.33 -9.84
N ARG A 19 -1.55 -11.12 -10.59
CA ARG A 19 -0.48 -12.10 -10.82
C ARG A 19 0.06 -12.66 -9.51
N PHE A 20 0.26 -11.78 -8.52
CA PHE A 20 0.72 -12.16 -7.19
C PHE A 20 -0.22 -13.15 -6.50
N LEU A 21 -1.53 -12.85 -6.44
CA LEU A 21 -2.48 -13.73 -5.75
C LEU A 21 -2.65 -15.06 -6.47
N ARG A 22 -2.63 -15.08 -7.81
CA ARG A 22 -2.62 -16.31 -8.60
C ARG A 22 -1.41 -17.18 -8.28
N ALA A 23 -0.22 -16.59 -8.20
CA ALA A 23 0.99 -17.32 -7.80
C ALA A 23 0.88 -17.89 -6.38
N CYS A 24 0.34 -17.12 -5.41
CA CYS A 24 0.08 -17.61 -4.05
C CYS A 24 -0.87 -18.81 -4.02
N HIS A 25 -1.86 -18.84 -4.92
CA HIS A 25 -2.80 -19.95 -5.08
C HIS A 25 -2.28 -21.10 -5.96
N ARG A 26 -1.01 -21.07 -6.38
CA ARG A 26 -0.40 -22.06 -7.29
C ARG A 26 -1.13 -22.18 -8.64
N LEU A 27 -1.78 -21.09 -9.07
CA LEU A 27 -2.40 -21.01 -10.39
C LEU A 27 -1.36 -20.58 -11.44
N PRO A 28 -1.55 -20.92 -12.72
CA PRO A 28 -0.69 -20.45 -13.81
C PRO A 28 -0.62 -18.92 -13.85
N VAL A 29 0.59 -18.38 -14.07
CA VAL A 29 0.89 -16.96 -14.23
C VAL A 29 1.77 -16.75 -15.46
N ASP A 30 1.68 -15.56 -16.04
CA ASP A 30 2.42 -15.14 -17.24
C ASP A 30 3.90 -14.82 -16.95
N ALA A 31 4.21 -14.39 -15.73
CA ALA A 31 5.58 -14.17 -15.25
C ALA A 31 5.68 -14.45 -13.74
N THR A 32 6.91 -14.62 -13.22
CA THR A 32 7.14 -14.70 -11.76
C THR A 32 6.88 -13.34 -11.13
N PRO A 33 5.93 -13.21 -10.18
CA PRO A 33 5.65 -11.92 -9.55
C PRO A 33 6.78 -11.50 -8.62
N VAL A 34 7.10 -10.20 -8.60
CA VAL A 34 8.17 -9.63 -7.79
C VAL A 34 7.64 -8.56 -6.85
N TRP A 35 8.08 -8.63 -5.59
CA TRP A 35 7.87 -7.62 -4.57
C TRP A 35 9.08 -7.63 -3.62
N LEU A 36 9.30 -6.52 -2.93
CA LEU A 36 10.46 -6.37 -2.04
C LEU A 36 10.00 -6.07 -0.61
N MET A 37 10.58 -6.77 0.36
CA MET A 37 10.44 -6.40 1.76
C MET A 37 11.04 -5.00 1.97
N ARG A 38 10.31 -4.15 2.71
CA ARG A 38 10.70 -2.75 2.97
C ARG A 38 10.85 -1.93 1.68
N GLN A 39 9.98 -2.19 0.69
CA GLN A 39 9.88 -1.42 -0.55
C GLN A 39 9.69 0.10 -0.33
N ALA A 40 9.04 0.53 0.76
CA ALA A 40 8.95 1.94 1.10
C ALA A 40 10.00 2.26 2.18
N GLY A 41 11.03 3.02 1.82
CA GLY A 41 12.15 3.25 2.71
C GLY A 41 13.07 4.41 2.35
N ARG A 42 14.10 4.60 3.18
CA ARG A 42 15.02 5.75 3.16
C ARG A 42 15.79 5.96 1.84
N TYR A 43 15.80 4.95 0.97
CA TYR A 43 16.46 5.04 -0.32
C TYR A 43 15.69 5.94 -1.30
N MET A 44 14.37 6.08 -1.14
CA MET A 44 13.54 6.95 -1.98
C MET A 44 13.59 8.40 -1.50
N GLU A 45 13.65 9.34 -2.44
CA GLU A 45 13.66 10.77 -2.13
C GLU A 45 12.31 11.24 -1.58
N GLU A 46 11.20 10.76 -2.14
CA GLU A 46 9.86 11.13 -1.68
C GLU A 46 9.62 10.68 -0.24
N TYR A 47 10.12 9.50 0.13
CA TYR A 47 10.07 9.00 1.51
C TYR A 47 10.89 9.89 2.46
N ARG A 48 12.09 10.32 2.04
CA ARG A 48 12.93 11.21 2.86
C ARG A 48 12.27 12.58 3.06
N ALA A 49 11.64 13.14 2.01
CA ALA A 49 10.92 14.40 2.09
C ALA A 49 9.74 14.33 3.07
N LEU A 50 8.98 13.24 3.03
CA LEU A 50 7.85 13.03 3.93
C LEU A 50 8.31 12.80 5.39
N ARG A 51 9.42 12.07 5.59
CA ARG A 51 10.03 11.87 6.92
C ARG A 51 10.65 13.14 7.52
N ALA A 52 11.01 14.12 6.71
CA ALA A 52 11.49 15.42 7.19
C ALA A 52 10.35 16.25 7.80
N GLN A 53 9.11 16.03 7.33
CA GLN A 53 7.93 16.76 7.78
C GLN A 53 7.17 16.01 8.89
N HIS A 54 7.13 14.67 8.82
CA HIS A 54 6.35 13.83 9.74
C HIS A 54 7.20 12.77 10.46
N PRO A 55 7.08 12.63 11.79
CA PRO A 55 7.65 11.51 12.53
C PRO A 55 6.98 10.19 12.13
N ILE A 56 7.72 9.08 12.22
CA ILE A 56 7.29 7.78 11.69
C ILE A 56 5.98 7.28 12.32
N LEU A 57 5.78 7.53 13.61
CA LEU A 57 4.56 7.16 14.32
C LEU A 57 3.34 7.96 13.86
N GLU A 58 3.53 9.20 13.39
CA GLU A 58 2.44 10.00 12.82
C GLU A 58 2.05 9.49 11.45
N ILE A 59 3.04 9.20 10.61
CA ILE A 59 2.85 8.59 9.28
C ILE A 59 2.04 7.30 9.38
N ILE A 60 2.35 6.44 10.36
CA ILE A 60 1.66 5.15 10.54
C ILE A 60 0.24 5.35 11.12
N LYS A 61 0.03 6.39 11.94
CA LYS A 61 -1.28 6.68 12.55
C LYS A 61 -2.25 7.37 11.60
N GLN A 62 -1.76 8.04 10.58
CA GLN A 62 -2.56 8.73 9.57
C GLN A 62 -2.70 7.84 8.33
N PRO A 63 -3.89 7.25 8.07
CA PRO A 63 -4.09 6.32 6.96
C PRO A 63 -3.70 6.90 5.60
N GLU A 64 -3.92 8.19 5.39
CA GLU A 64 -3.62 8.89 4.14
C GLU A 64 -2.10 8.94 3.89
N LEU A 65 -1.31 9.24 4.93
CA LEU A 65 0.15 9.25 4.83
C LEU A 65 0.72 7.84 4.66
N ALA A 66 0.19 6.86 5.41
CA ALA A 66 0.60 5.47 5.27
C ALA A 66 0.30 4.92 3.87
N ALA A 67 -0.87 5.28 3.30
CA ALA A 67 -1.23 4.92 1.94
C ALA A 67 -0.28 5.55 0.91
N GLU A 68 0.04 6.85 1.06
CA GLU A 68 0.94 7.53 0.13
C GLU A 68 2.33 6.87 0.13
N VAL A 69 2.90 6.64 1.32
CA VAL A 69 4.19 5.96 1.48
C VAL A 69 4.16 4.54 0.89
N THR A 70 3.05 3.82 1.04
CA THR A 70 2.87 2.47 0.47
C THR A 70 2.88 2.49 -1.06
N MET A 71 2.29 3.52 -1.67
CA MET A 71 2.12 3.63 -3.12
C MET A 71 3.36 4.16 -3.85
N GLN A 72 4.25 4.90 -3.18
CA GLN A 72 5.52 5.39 -3.75
C GLN A 72 6.31 4.31 -4.53
N PRO A 73 6.67 3.14 -3.96
CA PRO A 73 7.43 2.12 -4.67
C PRO A 73 6.64 1.43 -5.79
N ILE A 74 5.31 1.36 -5.69
CA ILE A 74 4.46 0.77 -6.74
C ILE A 74 4.48 1.65 -7.98
N ARG A 75 4.41 2.96 -7.78
CA ARG A 75 4.51 3.95 -8.86
C ARG A 75 5.92 3.98 -9.48
N ALA A 76 6.97 3.77 -8.67
CA ALA A 76 8.34 3.82 -9.13
C ALA A 76 8.84 2.54 -9.82
N PHE A 77 8.43 1.34 -9.36
CA PHE A 77 9.08 0.07 -9.74
C PHE A 77 8.14 -0.99 -10.34
N ASN A 78 6.88 -0.65 -10.67
CA ASN A 78 5.91 -1.57 -11.29
C ASN A 78 5.87 -2.96 -10.61
N LEU A 79 5.87 -2.98 -9.28
CA LEU A 79 5.85 -4.19 -8.47
C LEU A 79 4.48 -4.88 -8.53
N ASP A 80 4.45 -6.20 -8.39
CA ASP A 80 3.21 -6.98 -8.49
C ASP A 80 2.34 -6.93 -7.22
N ALA A 81 2.90 -6.45 -6.10
CA ALA A 81 2.22 -6.36 -4.82
C ALA A 81 2.70 -5.15 -4.01
N ALA A 82 1.80 -4.60 -3.20
CA ALA A 82 2.10 -3.54 -2.24
C ALA A 82 2.07 -4.07 -0.81
N ILE A 83 3.04 -3.65 0.00
CA ILE A 83 3.07 -3.90 1.44
C ILE A 83 2.67 -2.63 2.16
N ILE A 84 1.63 -2.71 2.99
CA ILE A 84 1.16 -1.59 3.81
C ILE A 84 2.30 -1.10 4.72
N PHE A 85 2.54 0.20 4.69
CA PHE A 85 3.48 0.85 5.60
C PHE A 85 2.87 0.94 7.00
N ALA A 86 3.26 0.00 7.86
CA ALA A 86 2.91 -0.05 9.26
C ALA A 86 4.10 -0.54 10.09
N ASP A 87 4.09 -0.27 11.40
CA ASP A 87 5.03 -0.89 12.34
C ASP A 87 4.44 -2.19 12.88
N ILE A 88 5.29 -3.21 13.02
CA ILE A 88 4.92 -4.52 13.56
C ILE A 88 4.82 -4.51 15.08
N LEU A 89 5.40 -3.52 15.75
CA LEU A 89 5.16 -3.26 17.16
C LEU A 89 3.82 -2.51 17.25
N PRO A 90 2.70 -3.19 17.58
CA PRO A 90 1.51 -2.47 17.94
C PRO A 90 1.88 -1.69 19.21
N PRO A 91 1.47 -0.43 19.38
CA PRO A 91 1.72 0.24 20.63
C PRO A 91 1.05 -0.62 21.70
N THR A 92 1.86 -1.21 22.57
CA THR A 92 1.42 -1.66 23.86
C THR A 92 1.08 -0.41 24.67
N ARG A 93 -0.02 0.25 24.29
CA ARG A 93 -0.55 1.44 24.92
C ARG A 93 -1.32 1.06 26.18
N ARG A 94 -0.75 0.13 26.97
CA ARG A 94 -1.22 -0.29 28.29
C ARG A 94 -0.12 -0.97 29.11
N HIS A 95 1.03 -0.34 29.29
CA HIS A 95 1.82 -0.58 30.51
C HIS A 95 2.56 0.70 30.88
N GLY A 96 2.16 1.31 31.99
CA GLY A 96 2.81 2.49 32.55
C GLY A 96 1.79 3.47 33.13
N THR A 97 1.21 3.08 34.28
CA THR A 97 0.52 3.92 35.30
C THR A 97 -0.66 4.77 34.85
#